data_AF-A0A553AHS4-F1
#
_entry.id   AF-A0A553AHS4-F1
#
_cell.length_a   1.000
_cell.length_b   1.000
_cell.length_c   1.000
_cell.angle_alpha   90.00
_cell.angle_beta   90.00
_cell.angle_gamma   90.00
#
_symmetry.space_group_name_H-M   'P 1'
#
loop_
_entity.id
_entity.type
_entity.pdbx_description
1 polymer ?
#
loop_
_entity_poly.entity_id
_entity_poly.type
_entity_poly.pdbx_seq_one_letter_code
_entity_poly.pdbx_strand_id
1 'polypeptide(L)'
;MTQPMSAKPAIEPRLLRGWISRTDLAQELGLTVDTLGRWERRRKGPACVRAGRKIFYRMSVVQDWLQSQEMPRVPDTKASARGRA
;
A
#
# COMPACT_ATOMS: atom_id res chain seq x y z
N MET A 1 -22.88 -29.01 13.99
CA MET A 1 -21.77 -28.71 13.07
C MET A 1 -22.25 -27.60 12.15
N THR A 2 -21.94 -26.35 12.50
CA THR A 2 -22.47 -25.16 11.81
C THR A 2 -21.60 -24.85 10.60
N GLN A 3 -22.27 -24.63 9.46
CA GLN A 3 -21.72 -24.45 8.11
C GLN A 3 -20.56 -23.42 8.04
N PRO A 4 -19.49 -23.67 7.27
CA PRO A 4 -18.48 -22.63 6.99
C PRO A 4 -19.03 -21.61 5.99
N MET A 5 -18.73 -20.34 6.28
CA MET A 5 -19.26 -19.14 5.64
C MET A 5 -19.02 -19.09 4.12
N SER A 6 -20.06 -18.60 3.44
CA SER A 6 -20.17 -18.19 2.05
C SER A 6 -18.89 -17.66 1.40
N ALA A 7 -18.30 -18.44 0.51
CA ALA A 7 -17.45 -17.91 -0.55
C ALA A 7 -18.37 -17.41 -1.68
N LYS A 8 -18.71 -16.11 -1.67
CA LYS A 8 -19.29 -15.46 -2.86
C LYS A 8 -18.25 -15.60 -3.98
N PRO A 9 -18.56 -16.18 -5.15
CA PRO A 9 -17.74 -16.00 -6.32
C PRO A 9 -17.99 -14.57 -6.80
N ALA A 10 -17.34 -13.60 -6.13
CA ALA A 10 -17.26 -12.26 -6.67
C ALA A 10 -16.63 -12.44 -8.06
N ILE A 11 -17.31 -11.93 -9.08
CA ILE A 11 -16.72 -11.71 -10.39
C ILE A 11 -15.61 -10.70 -10.14
N GLU A 12 -14.44 -11.19 -9.72
CA GLU A 12 -13.24 -10.39 -9.57
C GLU A 12 -13.02 -9.79 -10.95
N PRO A 13 -13.21 -8.46 -11.12
CA PRO A 13 -13.04 -7.87 -12.43
C PRO A 13 -11.62 -8.22 -12.86
N ARG A 14 -11.48 -8.94 -13.97
CA ARG A 14 -10.18 -9.47 -14.42
C ARG A 14 -9.11 -8.37 -14.51
N LEU A 15 -9.56 -7.13 -14.72
CA LEU A 15 -8.78 -5.90 -14.71
C LEU A 15 -8.12 -5.58 -13.34
N LEU A 16 -8.78 -5.89 -12.23
CA LEU A 16 -8.26 -5.69 -10.86
C LEU A 16 -7.54 -6.91 -10.29
N ARG A 17 -7.26 -7.95 -11.09
CA ARG A 17 -6.44 -9.08 -10.64
C ARG A 17 -5.05 -8.58 -10.22
N GLY A 18 -4.68 -8.83 -8.97
CA GLY A 18 -3.42 -8.35 -8.38
C GLY A 18 -3.43 -6.90 -7.93
N TRP A 19 -4.60 -6.28 -7.87
CA TRP A 19 -4.81 -4.95 -7.27
C TRP A 19 -5.49 -5.10 -5.91
N ILE A 20 -4.91 -4.47 -4.90
CA ILE A 20 -5.38 -4.47 -3.53
C ILE A 20 -5.84 -3.06 -3.15
N SER A 21 -6.97 -2.94 -2.48
CA SER A 21 -7.47 -1.63 -2.04
C SER A 21 -6.63 -1.11 -0.87
N ARG A 22 -6.64 0.20 -0.61
CA ARG A 22 -5.95 0.77 0.55
C ARG A 22 -6.37 0.12 1.87
N THR A 23 -7.65 -0.22 2.03
CA THR A 23 -8.16 -0.84 3.27
C THR A 23 -7.65 -2.26 3.43
N ASP A 24 -7.67 -3.02 2.34
CA ASP A 24 -7.24 -4.42 2.33
C ASP A 24 -5.71 -4.51 2.54
N LEU A 25 -4.95 -3.64 1.87
CA LEU A 25 -3.50 -3.52 2.08
C LEU A 25 -3.16 -3.12 3.52
N ALA A 26 -3.95 -2.23 4.11
CA ALA A 26 -3.77 -1.83 5.50
C ALA A 26 -3.94 -3.04 6.43
N GLN A 27 -4.98 -3.83 6.22
CA GLN A 27 -5.21 -5.05 7.00
C GLN A 27 -4.10 -6.08 6.82
N GLU A 28 -3.65 -6.29 5.57
CA GLU A 28 -2.60 -7.27 5.25
C GLU A 28 -1.23 -6.88 5.85
N LEU A 29 -0.91 -5.58 5.88
CA LEU A 29 0.28 -5.05 6.55
C LEU A 29 0.11 -4.86 8.07
N GLY A 30 -1.09 -5.07 8.62
CA GLY A 30 -1.41 -4.77 10.02
C GLY A 30 -1.35 -3.28 10.38
N LEU A 31 -1.50 -2.40 9.39
CA LEU A 31 -1.49 -0.94 9.55
C LEU A 31 -2.90 -0.36 9.46
N THR A 32 -3.04 0.91 9.85
CA THR A 32 -4.29 1.64 9.62
C THR A 32 -4.32 2.27 8.24
N VAL A 33 -5.52 2.46 7.71
CA VAL A 33 -5.73 3.22 6.48
C VAL A 33 -5.12 4.62 6.60
N ASP A 34 -5.19 5.25 7.77
CA ASP A 34 -4.61 6.58 8.01
C ASP A 34 -3.08 6.59 7.85
N THR A 35 -2.39 5.56 8.33
CA THR A 35 -0.94 5.37 8.12
C THR A 35 -0.60 5.35 6.63
N LEU A 36 -1.35 4.58 5.82
CA LEU A 36 -1.16 4.56 4.36
C LEU A 36 -1.46 5.92 3.71
N GLY A 37 -2.39 6.70 4.27
CA GLY A 37 -2.66 8.07 3.80
C GLY A 37 -1.54 9.03 4.11
N ARG A 38 -0.93 8.88 5.29
CA ARG A 38 0.26 9.63 5.66
C ARG A 38 1.43 9.28 4.75
N TRP A 39 1.58 8.01 4.35
CA TRP A 39 2.58 7.58 3.38
C TRP A 39 2.36 8.19 1.99
N GLU A 40 1.11 8.20 1.50
CA GLU A 40 0.71 8.88 0.26
C GLU A 40 1.09 10.38 0.29
N ARG A 41 0.68 11.09 1.35
CA ARG A 41 0.98 12.51 1.53
C ARG A 41 2.48 12.81 1.59
N ARG A 42 3.24 11.91 2.21
CA ARG A 42 4.71 12.01 2.29
C ARG A 42 5.41 11.55 1.00
N ARG A 43 4.67 11.02 0.01
CA ARG A 43 5.21 10.35 -1.19
C ARG A 43 6.24 9.28 -0.83
N LYS A 44 6.05 8.61 0.32
CA LYS A 44 6.92 7.56 0.87
C LYS A 44 6.12 6.27 0.97
N GLY A 45 5.79 5.68 -0.17
CA GLY A 45 4.99 4.48 -0.23
C GLY A 45 4.97 3.86 -1.64
N PRO A 46 4.38 2.66 -1.76
CA PRO A 46 4.31 1.94 -3.02
C PRO A 46 3.48 2.71 -4.05
N ALA A 47 3.79 2.57 -5.35
CA ALA A 47 3.10 3.31 -6.39
C ALA A 47 1.59 2.99 -6.37
N CYS A 48 0.79 4.03 -6.14
CA CYS A 48 -0.66 3.95 -6.02
C CYS A 48 -1.30 4.28 -7.37
N VAL A 49 -2.32 3.52 -7.78
CA VAL A 49 -3.20 3.94 -8.87
C VAL A 49 -4.48 4.52 -8.30
N ARG A 50 -4.73 5.79 -8.61
CA ARG A 50 -5.99 6.47 -8.34
C ARG A 50 -6.99 6.10 -9.43
N ALA A 51 -8.00 5.31 -9.07
CA ALA A 51 -9.19 5.10 -9.89
C ALA A 51 -10.32 5.97 -9.33
N GLY A 52 -10.36 7.23 -9.76
CA GLY A 52 -11.31 8.23 -9.26
C GLY A 52 -11.14 8.50 -7.76
N ARG A 53 -12.19 8.22 -6.97
CA ARG A 53 -12.18 8.40 -5.49
C ARG A 53 -11.52 7.24 -4.74
N LYS A 54 -11.27 6.11 -5.40
CA LYS A 54 -10.66 4.92 -4.79
C LYS A 54 -9.17 4.83 -5.15
N ILE A 55 -8.36 4.43 -4.17
CA ILE A 55 -6.94 4.18 -4.35
C ILE A 55 -6.72 2.68 -4.31
N PHE A 56 -6.09 2.16 -5.37
CA PHE A 56 -5.67 0.78 -5.48
C PHE A 56 -4.15 0.72 -5.54
N TYR A 57 -3.60 -0.30 -4.91
CA TYR A 57 -2.20 -0.65 -4.93
C TYR A 57 -2.05 -1.91 -5.76
N ARG A 58 -0.95 -2.05 -6.49
CA ARG A 58 -0.65 -3.30 -7.18
C ARG A 58 0.20 -4.16 -6.27
N MET A 59 -0.19 -5.42 -6.04
CA MET A 59 0.53 -6.33 -5.16
C MET A 59 2.02 -6.46 -5.53
N SER A 60 2.33 -6.59 -6.82
CA SER A 60 3.72 -6.66 -7.30
C SER A 60 4.52 -5.40 -6.99
N VAL A 61 3.90 -4.22 -7.07
CA VAL A 61 4.57 -2.94 -6.74
C VAL A 61 4.74 -2.78 -5.24
N VAL A 62 3.75 -3.20 -4.46
CA VAL A 62 3.85 -3.24 -3.00
C VAL A 62 4.99 -4.15 -2.57
N GLN A 63 5.09 -5.34 -3.16
CA GLN A 63 6.16 -6.29 -2.87
C GLN A 63 7.54 -5.77 -3.27
N ASP A 64 7.68 -5.20 -4.48
CA ASP A 64 8.91 -4.54 -4.93
C ASP A 64 9.30 -3.36 -4.02
N TRP A 65 8.31 -2.60 -3.56
CA TRP A 65 8.52 -1.54 -2.59
C TRP A 65 8.94 -2.08 -1.22
N LEU A 66 8.31 -3.14 -0.70
CA LEU A 66 8.74 -3.82 0.53
C LEU A 66 10.18 -4.29 0.39
N GLN A 67 10.53 -4.94 -0.71
CA GLN A 67 11.88 -5.42 -0.98
C GLN A 67 12.89 -4.27 -1.08
N SER A 68 12.49 -3.13 -1.68
CA SER A 68 13.29 -1.91 -1.71
C SER A 68 13.43 -1.25 -0.34
N GLN A 69 12.44 -1.41 0.55
CA GLN A 69 12.52 -0.99 1.96
C GLN A 69 13.32 -1.96 2.83
N GLU A 70 13.38 -3.24 2.46
CA GLU A 70 14.21 -4.28 3.10
C GLU A 70 15.71 -4.08 2.86
N MET A 71 16.12 -2.98 2.22
CA MET A 71 17.49 -2.51 2.29
C MET A 71 17.91 -2.40 3.78
N PRO A 72 19.07 -2.98 4.14
CA PRO A 72 19.53 -2.99 5.51
C PRO A 72 19.60 -1.55 5.99
N ARG A 73 19.12 -1.29 7.21
CA ARG A 73 19.30 -0.03 7.91
C ARG A 73 20.79 0.35 7.87
N VAL A 74 21.21 1.08 6.86
CA VAL A 74 22.33 2.00 6.99
C VAL A 74 21.72 3.25 7.61
N PRO A 75 22.03 3.55 8.88
CA PRO A 75 21.77 4.88 9.36
C PRO A 75 22.67 5.79 8.53
N ASP A 76 22.10 6.86 7.98
CA ASP A 76 22.59 8.22 8.19
C ASP A 76 22.47 9.15 6.97
N THR A 77 22.05 10.36 7.34
CA THR A 77 22.20 11.66 6.69
C THR A 77 22.11 11.78 5.17
N LYS A 78 21.03 12.46 4.73
CA LYS A 78 21.23 13.78 4.11
C LYS A 78 20.20 14.80 4.57
N ALA A 79 20.75 15.84 5.16
CA ALA A 79 20.18 17.15 5.40
C ALA A 79 19.30 17.63 4.24
N SER A 80 18.02 17.90 4.51
CA SER A 80 17.34 18.99 3.83
C SER A 80 17.73 20.28 4.52
N ALA A 81 18.90 20.80 4.13
CA ALA A 81 19.16 22.21 4.19
C ALA A 81 18.09 22.94 3.36
N ARG A 82 17.21 23.67 4.04
CA ARG A 82 16.69 24.96 3.56
C ARG A 82 16.02 25.71 4.72
N GLY A 83 16.89 26.23 5.58
CA GLY A 83 16.67 27.54 6.17
C GLY A 83 17.28 28.61 5.24
N ARG A 84 16.71 29.82 5.32
CA ARG A 84 17.10 31.11 4.72
C ARG A 84 16.83 31.31 3.23
N ALA A 85 15.85 32.17 2.94
CA ALA A 85 16.12 33.60 2.70
C ALA A 85 14.95 34.41 3.27
#